data_AF-A0A3R6WKH2-F1
#
_entry.id   AF-A0A3R6WKH2-F1
#
_cell.length_a   1.000
_cell.length_b   1.000
_cell.length_c   1.000
_cell.angle_alpha   90.00
_cell.angle_beta   90.00
_cell.angle_gamma   90.00
#
_symmetry.space_group_name_H-M   'P 1'
#
loop_
_entity.id
_entity.type
_entity.pdbx_description
1 polymer ?
#
loop_
_entity_poly.entity_id
_entity_poly.type
_entity_poly.pdbx_seq_one_letter_code
_entity_poly.pdbx_strand_id
1 'polypeptide(L)' 'MASVTKELSEYVRKTGINISKMSKETKIPYVALYDSLANEKRDRELRVDEFFTICRFLKINPMDFAESPAEAATVGREV' A
#
# COMPACT_ATOMS: atom_id res chain seq x y z
N MET A 1 -16.23 1.34 -5.35
CA MET A 1 -15.02 1.43 -6.19
C MET A 1 -13.85 1.06 -5.30
N ALA A 2 -13.13 -0.01 -5.61
CA ALA A 2 -11.93 -0.38 -4.85
C ALA A 2 -10.80 0.53 -5.33
N SER A 3 -10.41 1.51 -4.52
CA SER A 3 -9.27 2.36 -4.81
C SER A 3 -7.98 1.56 -4.54
N VAL A 4 -6.91 1.80 -5.31
CA VAL A 4 -5.57 1.21 -5.12
C VAL A 4 -5.05 1.34 -3.66
N THR A 5 -5.50 2.39 -2.97
CA THR A 5 -5.31 2.63 -1.53
C THR A 5 -5.82 1.49 -0.66
N LYS A 6 -6.95 0.88 -1.01
CA LYS A 6 -7.58 -0.22 -0.26
C LYS A 6 -6.84 -1.53 -0.46
N GLU A 7 -6.37 -1.81 -1.68
CA GLU A 7 -5.55 -3.01 -1.93
C GLU A 7 -4.21 -2.93 -1.18
N LEU A 8 -3.58 -1.74 -1.18
CA LEU A 8 -2.36 -1.50 -0.40
C LEU A 8 -2.61 -1.63 1.10
N SER A 9 -3.73 -1.12 1.62
CA SER A 9 -4.05 -1.23 3.06
C SER A 9 -4.28 -2.68 3.48
N GLU A 10 -4.98 -3.48 2.67
CA GLU A 10 -5.11 -4.92 2.89
C GLU A 10 -3.78 -5.65 2.82
N TYR A 11 -2.91 -5.30 1.86
CA TYR A 11 -1.58 -5.86 1.75
C TYR A 11 -0.77 -5.61 3.03
N VAL A 12 -0.66 -4.35 3.48
CA VAL A 12 0.10 -3.97 4.69
C VAL A 12 -0.39 -4.72 5.93
N ARG A 13 -1.71 -4.93 6.05
CA ARG A 13 -2.32 -5.72 7.12
C ARG A 13 -1.95 -7.20 7.04
N LYS A 14 -1.99 -7.80 5.85
CA LYS A 14 -1.62 -9.21 5.63
C LYS A 14 -0.14 -9.46 5.88
N THR A 15 0.74 -8.52 5.50
CA THR A 15 2.18 -8.65 5.70
C THR A 15 2.61 -8.46 7.16
N GLY A 16 1.74 -7.90 8.02
CA GLY A 16 2.05 -7.72 9.45
C GLY A 16 3.13 -6.68 9.71
N ILE A 17 3.24 -5.66 8.85
CA ILE A 17 4.28 -4.65 8.93
C ILE A 17 4.05 -3.71 10.10
N ASN A 18 5.11 -3.44 10.85
CA ASN A 18 5.04 -2.53 11.99
C ASN A 18 4.93 -1.07 11.51
N ILE A 19 3.75 -0.48 11.68
CA ILE A 19 3.43 0.90 11.29
C ILE A 19 4.38 1.91 11.96
N SER A 20 4.83 1.64 13.19
CA SER A 20 5.79 2.50 13.90
C SER A 20 7.16 2.50 13.23
N LYS A 21 7.59 1.37 12.63
CA LYS A 21 8.84 1.32 11.86
C LYS A 21 8.67 2.05 10.54
N MET A 22 7.56 1.81 9.85
CA MET A 22 7.25 2.47 8.58
C MET A 22 7.20 3.99 8.74
N SER A 23 6.55 4.50 9.79
CA SER A 23 6.51 5.94 10.09
C SER A 23 7.90 6.57 10.22
N LYS A 24 8.86 5.87 10.86
CA LYS A 24 10.23 6.36 11.03
C LYS A 24 11.00 6.41 9.71
N GLU A 25 10.82 5.40 8.85
CA GLU A 25 11.56 5.30 7.59
C GLU A 25 10.93 6.15 6.47
N THR A 26 9.60 6.21 6.37
CA THR A 26 8.90 7.02 5.37
C THR A 26 8.78 8.48 5.78
N LYS A 27 9.07 8.82 7.04
CA LYS A 27 8.80 10.13 7.66
C LYS A 27 7.33 10.54 7.65
N ILE A 28 6.42 9.62 7.36
CA ILE A 28 4.98 9.87 7.39
C ILE A 28 4.51 9.72 8.84
N PRO A 29 3.65 10.62 9.36
CA PRO A 29 3.13 10.52 10.71
C PRO A 29 2.44 9.18 10.96
N TYR A 30 2.74 8.55 12.10
CA TYR A 30 2.12 7.28 12.50
C TYR A 30 0.59 7.31 12.41
N VAL A 31 -0.03 8.40 12.86
CA VAL A 31 -1.49 8.56 12.86
C VAL A 31 -2.04 8.59 11.42
N ALA A 32 -1.32 9.21 10.48
CA ALA A 32 -1.71 9.22 9.07
C ALA A 32 -1.61 7.82 8.45
N LEU A 33 -0.52 7.09 8.71
CA LEU A 33 -0.38 5.71 8.26
C LEU A 33 -1.43 4.79 8.89
N TYR A 34 -1.71 4.95 10.18
CA TYR A 34 -2.72 4.16 10.88
C TYR A 34 -4.12 4.44 10.33
N ASP A 35 -4.48 5.70 10.13
CA ASP A 35 -5.79 6.05 9.59
C ASP A 35 -5.97 5.60 8.14
N SER A 36 -4.92 5.63 7.31
CA SER A 36 -5.03 5.23 5.91
C SER A 36 -4.84 3.73 5.64
N LEU A 37 -4.07 3.01 6.48
CA LEU A 37 -3.73 1.59 6.24
C LEU A 37 -4.38 0.62 7.24
N ALA A 38 -4.62 1.07 8.47
CA ALA A 38 -5.12 0.22 9.54
C ALA A 38 -6.57 0.51 9.94
N ASN A 39 -7.09 1.71 9.66
CA ASN A 39 -8.42 2.11 10.09
C ASN A 39 -9.47 1.96 8.98
N GLU A 40 -10.26 0.88 9.05
CA GLU A 40 -11.35 0.63 8.09
C GLU A 40 -12.52 1.62 8.16
N LYS A 41 -12.63 2.38 9.27
CA LYS A 41 -13.70 3.37 9.46
C LYS A 41 -13.31 4.76 8.97
N ARG A 42 -12.01 5.02 8.72
CA ARG A 42 -11.54 6.28 8.17
C ARG A 42 -11.06 6.06 6.75
N ASP A 43 -11.92 6.44 5.81
CA ASP A 43 -11.64 6.42 4.38
C ASP A 43 -10.77 7.64 4.00
N ARG A 44 -9.62 7.80 4.67
CA ARG A 44 -8.66 8.84 4.28
C ARG A 44 -7.82 8.30 3.14
N GLU A 45 -8.10 8.78 1.94
CA GLU A 45 -7.27 8.50 0.78
C GLU A 45 -5.81 8.87 1.05
N LEU A 46 -4.90 7.95 0.74
CA LEU A 46 -3.47 8.25 0.72
C LEU A 46 -3.23 9.28 -0.36
N ARG A 47 -2.45 10.31 -0.04
CA ARG A 47 -1.94 11.18 -1.09
C ARG A 47 -0.99 10.39 -1.99
N VAL A 48 -0.87 10.82 -3.24
CA VAL A 48 -0.06 10.14 -4.27
C VAL A 48 1.40 9.99 -3.81
N ASP A 49 1.96 11.02 -3.18
CA ASP A 49 3.31 11.02 -2.60
C ASP A 49 3.47 10.04 -1.43
N GLU A 50 2.48 9.97 -0.53
CA GLU A 50 2.46 9.01 0.57
C GLU A 50 2.41 7.57 0.05
N PHE A 51 1.56 7.32 -0.95
CA PHE A 51 1.41 6.01 -1.60
C PHE A 51 2.73 5.52 -2.21
N PHE A 52 3.37 6.32 -3.07
CA PHE A 52 4.65 5.94 -3.67
C PHE A 52 5.76 5.74 -2.64
N THR A 53 5.76 6.52 -1.55
CA THR A 53 6.73 6.38 -0.47
C THR A 53 6.56 5.05 0.27
N ILE A 54 5.31 4.65 0.53
CA ILE A 54 5.00 3.34 1.13
C ILE A 54 5.39 2.22 0.17
N CYS A 55 5.02 2.28 -1.11
CA CYS A 55 5.40 1.27 -2.09
C CYS A 55 6.93 1.10 -2.17
N ARG A 56 7.69 2.20 -2.16
CA ARG A 56 9.16 2.18 -2.13
C ARG A 56 9.71 1.52 -0.86
N PHE A 57 9.13 1.83 0.29
CA PHE A 57 9.50 1.21 1.57
C PHE A 57 9.24 -0.30 1.57
N LEU A 58 8.10 -0.71 1.03
CA LEU A 58 7.72 -2.12 0.88
C LEU A 58 8.48 -2.84 -0.24
N LYS A 59 9.19 -2.09 -1.09
CA LYS A 59 9.82 -2.57 -2.33
C LYS A 59 8.83 -3.26 -3.27
N ILE A 60 7.60 -2.75 -3.30
CA ILE A 60 6.53 -3.23 -4.17
C ILE A 60 6.35 -2.25 -5.30
N ASN A 61 6.05 -2.77 -6.49
CA ASN A 61 5.71 -1.92 -7.62
C ASN A 61 4.28 -1.36 -7.40
N PRO A 62 4.08 -0.03 -7.32
CA PRO A 62 2.75 0.57 -7.17
C PRO A 62 1.78 0.14 -8.27
N MET A 63 2.28 -0.23 -9.46
CA MET A 63 1.47 -0.70 -10.57
C MET A 63 0.81 -2.08 -10.30
N ASP A 64 1.38 -2.88 -9.39
CA ASP A 64 0.83 -4.17 -8.96
C ASP A 64 -0.56 -4.01 -8.30
N PHE A 65 -0.80 -2.85 -7.69
CA PHE A 65 -2.10 -2.48 -7.10
C PHE A 65 -3.00 -1.69 -8.07
N ALA A 66 -2.46 -1.23 -9.20
CA ALA A 66 -3.24 -0.51 -10.22
C ALA A 66 -3.97 -1.48 -11.15
N GLU A 67 -3.44 -2.69 -11.32
CA GLU A 67 -4.09 -3.80 -12.02
C GLU A 67 -4.96 -4.59 -11.03
N SER A 68 -6.20 -4.13 -10.82
CA SER A 68 -7.23 -4.98 -10.21
C SER A 68 -7.31 -6.33 -10.98
N PRO A 69 -7.66 -7.45 -10.34
CA PRO A 69 -7.52 -8.81 -10.87
C PRO A 69 -8.51 -9.12 -12.00
N ALA A 70 -8.24 -8.57 -13.17
CA ALA A 70 -8.83 -9.02 -14.42
C ALA A 70 -7.78 -9.61 -15.38
N GLU A 71 -6.49 -9.25 -15.33
CA GLU A 71 -5.59 -9.68 -16.43
C GLU A 71 -4.07 -9.73 -16.21
N ALA A 72 -3.54 -9.84 -14.99
CA ALA A 72 -2.07 -9.83 -14.79
C ALA A 72 -1.40 -11.17 -14.44
N ALA A 73 -2.11 -12.30 -14.55
CA ALA A 73 -1.51 -13.64 -14.36
C ALA A 73 -1.21 -14.33 -15.70
N THR A 74 -0.46 -13.71 -16.60
CA THR A 74 0.11 -14.40 -17.78
C THR A 74 1.36 -13.77 -18.40
N VAL A 75 2.26 -13.17 -17.61
CA VAL A 75 3.60 -12.81 -18.12
C VAL A 75 4.70 -13.55 -17.37
N GLY A 76 5.14 -14.64 -18.01
CA GLY A 76 6.55 -14.84 -18.34
C GLY A 76 7.53 -15.03 -17.19
N ARG A 77 7.62 -16.27 -16.69
CA ARG A 77 8.91 -16.80 -16.22
C ARG A 77 9.69 -17.31 -17.43
N GLU A 78 10.56 -16.48 -17.97
CA GLU A 78 11.66 -16.89 -18.85
C GLU A 78 12.96 -16.35 -18.27
N VAL A 79 13.73 -17.24 -17.61
CA VAL A 79 15.00 -17.83 -18.08
C VAL A 79 15.41 -18.97 -17.15
#